data_AF-A0A815K568-F1
#
_entry.id   AF-A0A815K568-F1
#
_cell.length_a   1.000
_cell.length_b   1.000
_cell.length_c   1.000
_cell.angle_alpha   90.00
_cell.angle_beta   90.00
_cell.angle_gamma   90.00
#
_symmetry.space_group_name_H-M   'P 1'
#
loop_
_entity.id
_entity.type
_entity.pdbx_description
1 polymer ?
#
loop_
_entity_poly.entity_id
_entity_poly.type
_entity_poly.pdbx_seq_one_letter_code
_entity_poly.pdbx_strand_id
1 'polypeptide(L)'
;MQRNRSKIDESQRKMYRSSHDSSETSGQILTEEMVSRYLTRKPNFIKRWFKDNATNDLLNDCIQLKEQNEFLPKPRTSVTHEMFNNIIQGNISNHTVSSSNSQLYDYMHLNENELFFELIRDIANELNVDVVCHKILTNVSILTNSDRGSLFLARGPKDARYLVSKLFDVTAGSTLEQSLHKEDQQIFIPFGKGIAGHVALTREYINIPDAYE
;
A
#
# COMPACT_ATOMS: atom_id res chain seq x y z
N MET A 1 14.94 9.82 100.14
CA MET A 1 15.28 11.25 100.29
C MET A 1 15.72 11.80 98.93
N GLN A 2 15.27 13.03 98.62
CA GLN A 2 15.57 13.85 97.41
C GLN A 2 15.40 13.16 96.04
N ARG A 3 14.25 13.25 95.34
CA ARG A 3 13.49 14.43 94.87
C ARG A 3 14.31 15.37 93.96
N ASN A 4 13.80 15.52 92.74
CA ASN A 4 13.73 16.76 91.97
C ASN A 4 14.93 17.21 91.12
N ARG A 5 15.27 16.46 90.05
CA ARG A 5 15.85 17.09 88.84
C ARG A 5 15.37 16.60 87.46
N SER A 6 14.64 15.48 87.34
CA SER A 6 14.28 14.95 85.99
C SER A 6 12.88 15.26 85.46
N LYS A 7 12.02 16.00 86.19
CA LYS A 7 10.63 16.29 85.76
C LYS A 7 10.44 17.62 85.02
N ILE A 8 11.46 18.47 84.94
CA ILE A 8 11.36 19.80 84.31
C ILE A 8 11.72 19.75 82.81
N ASP A 9 12.55 18.79 82.39
CA ASP A 9 13.03 18.71 81.00
C ASP A 9 12.05 17.98 80.05
N GLU A 10 11.19 17.13 80.59
CA GLU A 10 10.20 16.38 79.79
C GLU A 10 8.94 17.21 79.48
N SER A 11 8.66 18.23 80.29
CA SER A 11 7.54 19.16 80.07
C SER A 11 7.85 20.23 79.02
N GLN A 12 9.13 20.61 78.84
CA GLN A 12 9.53 21.54 77.76
C GLN A 12 9.64 20.82 76.40
N ARG A 13 9.99 19.53 76.39
CA ARG A 13 9.98 18.71 75.15
C ARG A 13 8.59 18.43 74.60
N LYS A 14 7.54 18.47 75.44
CA LYS A 14 6.14 18.32 75.01
C LYS A 14 5.50 19.63 74.54
N MET A 15 6.00 20.78 74.98
CA MET A 15 5.43 22.09 74.60
C MET A 15 5.98 22.65 73.28
N TYR A 16 7.15 22.17 72.81
CA TYR A 16 7.72 22.52 71.50
C TYR A 16 7.30 21.58 70.35
N ARG A 17 6.39 20.64 70.61
CA ARG A 17 5.88 19.70 69.59
C ARG A 17 4.41 19.93 69.22
N SER A 18 3.80 21.02 69.72
CA SER A 18 2.38 21.32 69.55
C SER A 18 2.09 22.69 68.91
N SER A 19 3.04 23.21 68.12
CA SER A 19 2.85 24.43 67.34
C SER A 19 3.59 24.34 66.02
N HIS A 20 3.12 23.48 65.12
CA HIS A 20 3.10 23.65 63.66
C HIS A 20 2.27 22.49 63.09
N ASP A 21 0.97 22.66 63.24
CA ASP A 21 -0.02 22.08 62.35
C ASP A 21 0.12 22.73 60.96
N SER A 22 -0.26 21.98 59.94
CA SER A 22 -0.52 22.43 58.57
C SER A 22 0.67 22.63 57.62
N SER A 23 1.30 21.53 57.21
CA SER A 23 1.62 21.34 55.79
C SER A 23 1.65 19.84 55.48
N GLU A 24 0.48 19.30 55.16
CA GLU A 24 0.34 18.03 54.45
C GLU A 24 1.16 18.11 53.16
N THR A 25 2.34 17.51 53.14
CA THR A 25 2.99 17.16 51.88
C THR A 25 2.28 15.93 51.34
N SER A 26 1.07 16.16 50.82
CA SER A 26 0.33 15.22 49.99
C SER A 26 1.21 14.90 48.79
N GLY A 27 2.05 13.86 48.91
CA GLY A 27 2.66 13.22 47.76
C GLY A 27 1.51 12.76 46.88
N GLN A 28 1.20 13.53 45.84
CA GLN A 28 0.19 13.14 44.87
C GLN A 28 0.63 11.81 44.28
N ILE A 29 -0.05 10.74 44.67
CA ILE A 29 0.11 9.42 44.07
C ILE A 29 -0.18 9.61 42.58
N LEU A 30 0.83 9.39 41.74
CA LEU A 30 0.68 9.42 40.29
C LEU A 30 -0.34 8.35 39.91
N THR A 31 -1.56 8.74 39.62
CA THR A 31 -2.59 7.82 39.12
C THR A 31 -2.50 7.71 37.62
N GLU A 32 -2.87 6.55 37.08
CA GLU A 32 -2.92 6.31 35.63
C GLU A 32 -3.80 7.35 34.91
N GLU A 33 -4.85 7.83 35.59
CA GLU A 33 -5.73 8.86 35.07
C GLU A 33 -5.05 10.24 34.94
N MET A 34 -4.19 10.61 35.89
CA MET A 34 -3.41 11.84 35.81
C MET A 34 -2.39 11.78 34.68
N VAL A 35 -1.75 10.63 34.50
CA VAL A 35 -0.81 10.38 33.39
C VAL A 35 -1.55 10.44 32.06
N SER A 36 -2.70 9.79 31.94
CA SER A 36 -3.54 9.80 30.74
C SER A 36 -3.97 11.23 30.35
N ARG A 37 -4.45 12.03 31.32
CA ARG A 37 -4.80 13.45 31.08
C ARG A 37 -3.60 14.27 30.64
N TYR A 38 -2.42 14.04 31.23
CA TYR A 38 -1.19 14.74 30.87
C TYR A 38 -0.76 14.41 29.42
N LEU A 39 -0.71 13.13 29.07
CA LEU A 39 -0.31 12.67 27.74
C LEU A 39 -1.28 13.17 26.65
N THR A 40 -2.58 13.17 26.93
CA THR A 40 -3.61 13.68 26.01
C THR A 40 -3.44 15.17 25.72
N ARG A 41 -3.04 15.97 26.73
CA ARG A 41 -2.85 17.42 26.59
C ARG A 41 -1.53 17.80 25.90
N LYS A 42 -0.59 16.86 25.74
CA LYS A 42 0.74 17.08 25.16
C LYS A 42 1.07 16.01 24.10
N PRO A 43 0.38 15.99 22.95
CA PRO A 43 0.54 14.96 21.91
C PRO A 43 1.93 14.96 21.25
N ASN A 44 2.60 16.11 21.20
CA ASN A 44 3.95 16.19 20.62
C ASN A 44 5.03 15.65 21.57
N PHE A 45 4.79 15.73 22.89
CA PHE A 45 5.69 15.16 23.88
C PHE A 45 5.65 13.63 23.80
N ILE A 46 4.45 13.03 23.79
CA ILE A 46 4.33 11.57 23.71
C ILE A 46 4.94 11.02 22.40
N LYS A 47 4.74 11.70 21.27
CA LYS A 47 5.37 11.31 19.99
C LYS A 47 6.91 11.30 20.08
N ARG A 48 7.49 12.35 20.68
CA ARG A 48 8.95 12.44 20.85
C ARG A 48 9.46 11.43 21.86
N TRP A 49 8.76 11.28 22.97
CA TRP A 49 9.12 10.31 24.01
C TRP A 49 9.07 8.87 23.47
N PHE A 50 8.03 8.48 22.74
CA PHE A 50 7.93 7.17 22.10
C PHE A 50 9.04 6.94 21.09
N LYS A 51 9.36 7.93 20.25
CA LYS A 51 10.45 7.82 19.27
C LYS A 51 11.79 7.55 19.94
N ASP A 52 12.05 8.19 21.07
CA ASP A 52 13.36 8.18 21.71
C ASP A 52 13.49 7.07 22.78
N ASN A 53 12.38 6.51 23.28
CA ASN A 53 12.38 5.60 24.45
C ASN A 53 11.58 4.29 24.26
N ALA A 54 10.81 4.12 23.18
CA ALA A 54 10.09 2.86 22.97
C ALA A 54 11.05 1.75 22.51
N THR A 55 10.95 0.59 23.15
CA THR A 55 11.64 -0.62 22.70
C THR A 55 10.94 -1.20 21.47
N ASN A 56 11.69 -1.94 20.64
CA ASN A 56 11.15 -2.56 19.42
C ASN A 56 9.98 -3.51 19.72
N ASP A 57 10.00 -4.21 20.85
CA ASP A 57 8.91 -5.11 21.25
C ASP A 57 7.61 -4.35 21.54
N LEU A 58 7.69 -3.23 22.27
CA LEU A 58 6.54 -2.35 22.52
C LEU A 58 5.97 -1.75 21.24
N LEU A 59 6.83 -1.42 20.27
CA LEU A 59 6.43 -0.95 18.95
C LEU A 59 5.69 -2.03 18.16
N ASN A 60 6.20 -3.26 18.15
CA ASN A 60 5.59 -4.39 17.47
C ASN A 60 4.23 -4.74 18.09
N ASP A 61 4.12 -4.75 19.42
CA ASP A 61 2.87 -5.00 20.14
C ASP A 61 1.84 -3.90 19.84
N CYS A 62 2.26 -2.63 19.80
CA CYS A 62 1.38 -1.51 19.45
C CYS A 62 0.89 -1.58 17.99
N ILE A 63 1.72 -2.07 17.07
CA ILE A 63 1.33 -2.30 15.67
C ILE A 63 0.30 -3.44 15.59
N GLN A 64 0.54 -4.56 16.27
CA GLN A 64 -0.40 -5.69 16.33
C GLN A 64 -1.74 -5.31 16.98
N LEU A 65 -1.71 -4.52 18.06
CA LEU A 65 -2.93 -4.05 18.73
C LEU A 65 -3.75 -3.11 17.84
N LYS A 66 -3.09 -2.31 16.99
CA LYS A 66 -3.75 -1.48 15.98
C LYS A 66 -4.38 -2.33 14.87
N GLU A 67 -3.72 -3.42 14.49
CA GLU A 67 -4.23 -4.36 13.48
C GLU A 67 -5.46 -5.15 13.95
N GLN A 68 -5.59 -5.40 15.27
CA GLN A 68 -6.73 -6.12 15.85
C GLN A 68 -7.99 -5.27 16.09
N ASN A 69 -7.89 -3.93 16.12
CA ASN A 69 -8.98 -3.06 16.59
C ASN A 69 -9.72 -2.22 15.52
N GLU A 70 -9.54 -2.47 14.22
CA GLU A 70 -10.24 -1.66 13.19
C GLU A 70 -11.45 -2.35 12.54
N PHE A 71 -12.64 -1.93 12.99
CA PHE A 71 -13.91 -1.87 12.24
C PHE A 71 -13.91 -0.75 11.17
N LEU A 72 -12.74 -0.31 10.70
CA LEU A 72 -12.60 0.60 9.56
C LEU A 72 -12.42 -0.23 8.29
N PRO A 73 -13.10 0.10 7.18
CA PRO A 73 -12.89 -0.61 5.93
C PRO A 73 -11.46 -0.34 5.48
N LYS A 74 -10.58 -1.33 5.67
CA LYS A 74 -9.24 -1.32 5.05
C LYS A 74 -9.45 -1.02 3.56
N PRO A 75 -8.79 -0.01 2.96
CA PRO A 75 -8.60 -0.05 1.53
C PRO A 75 -7.90 -1.38 1.29
N ARG A 76 -8.56 -2.30 0.57
CA ARG A 76 -7.98 -3.61 0.28
C ARG A 76 -6.58 -3.35 -0.27
N THR A 77 -5.54 -3.60 0.52
CA THR A 77 -4.20 -3.70 -0.01
C THR A 77 -4.30 -4.91 -0.92
N SER A 78 -4.47 -4.64 -2.21
CA SER A 78 -4.53 -5.68 -3.20
C SER A 78 -3.32 -6.59 -2.96
N VAL A 79 -3.47 -7.90 -3.08
CA VAL A 79 -2.34 -8.84 -2.98
C VAL A 79 -1.18 -8.32 -3.85
N THR A 80 -1.51 -7.75 -5.00
CA THR A 80 -0.62 -7.04 -5.94
C THR A 80 0.14 -5.85 -5.34
N HIS A 81 -0.43 -5.12 -4.38
CA HIS A 81 0.19 -3.97 -3.70
C HIS A 81 1.28 -4.42 -2.73
N GLU A 82 1.03 -5.49 -1.96
CA GLU A 82 2.03 -6.06 -1.07
C GLU A 82 3.19 -6.67 -1.87
N MET A 83 2.86 -7.38 -2.95
CA MET A 83 3.81 -7.90 -3.92
C MET A 83 4.68 -6.80 -4.53
N PHE A 84 4.07 -5.71 -5.01
CA PHE A 84 4.81 -4.56 -5.56
C PHE A 84 5.72 -3.90 -4.51
N ASN A 85 5.23 -3.72 -3.28
CA ASN A 85 6.02 -3.16 -2.20
C ASN A 85 7.25 -4.04 -1.88
N ASN A 86 7.12 -5.36 -1.94
CA ASN A 86 8.24 -6.28 -1.75
C ASN A 86 9.30 -6.16 -2.86
N ILE A 87 8.89 -5.89 -4.11
CA ILE A 87 9.82 -5.59 -5.22
C ILE A 87 10.54 -4.28 -4.96
N ILE A 88 9.81 -3.21 -4.66
CA ILE A 88 10.39 -1.88 -4.42
C ILE A 88 11.33 -1.87 -3.21
N GLN A 89 11.03 -2.68 -2.19
CA GLN A 89 11.86 -2.84 -0.99
C GLN A 89 13.06 -3.77 -1.21
N GLY A 90 13.20 -4.39 -2.39
CA GLY A 90 14.33 -5.27 -2.71
C GLY A 90 14.32 -6.61 -1.97
N ASN A 91 13.17 -7.02 -1.44
CA ASN A 91 13.03 -8.25 -0.64
C ASN A 91 12.89 -9.52 -1.49
N ILE A 92 12.83 -9.40 -2.83
CA ILE A 92 12.74 -10.56 -3.72
C ILE A 92 14.13 -11.05 -4.08
N SER A 93 14.41 -12.32 -3.74
CA SER A 93 15.62 -13.01 -4.17
C SER A 93 15.69 -13.02 -5.69
N ASN A 94 16.79 -12.51 -6.26
CA ASN A 94 17.00 -12.47 -7.70
C ASN A 94 17.07 -13.90 -8.28
N HIS A 95 15.94 -14.47 -8.69
CA HIS A 95 15.95 -15.55 -9.66
C HIS A 95 16.33 -14.92 -11.00
N THR A 96 17.62 -14.97 -11.34
CA THR A 96 18.14 -14.54 -12.63
C THR A 96 17.72 -15.56 -13.69
N VAL A 97 16.52 -15.41 -14.25
CA VAL A 97 16.13 -16.15 -15.46
C VAL A 97 16.44 -15.27 -16.65
N SER A 98 17.33 -15.77 -17.49
CA SER A 98 17.88 -15.07 -18.64
C SER A 98 16.80 -14.68 -19.64
N SER A 99 16.86 -13.44 -20.11
CA SER A 99 16.09 -12.92 -21.25
C SER A 99 16.37 -13.77 -22.49
N SER A 100 15.51 -14.73 -22.76
CA SER A 100 15.54 -15.56 -23.96
C SER A 100 14.11 -15.97 -24.29
N ASN A 101 13.79 -16.07 -25.58
CA ASN A 101 12.47 -16.32 -26.19
C ASN A 101 11.73 -17.63 -25.77
N SER A 102 12.07 -18.21 -24.62
CA SER A 102 11.46 -19.41 -24.02
C SER A 102 10.48 -19.08 -22.87
N GLN A 103 10.03 -17.83 -22.74
CA GLN A 103 9.24 -17.39 -21.57
C GLN A 103 7.87 -18.07 -21.43
N LEU A 104 7.22 -18.47 -22.54
CA LEU A 104 5.88 -19.10 -22.48
C LEU A 104 5.86 -20.47 -21.77
N TYR A 105 6.93 -21.27 -21.92
CA TYR A 105 6.99 -22.60 -21.28
C TYR A 105 7.26 -22.51 -19.77
N ASP A 106 7.92 -21.43 -19.34
CA ASP A 106 8.26 -21.19 -17.93
C ASP A 106 7.00 -20.76 -17.15
N TYR A 107 6.15 -19.93 -17.76
CA TYR A 107 4.88 -19.48 -17.16
C TYR A 107 3.89 -20.61 -16.84
N MET A 108 3.96 -21.74 -17.57
CA MET A 108 3.06 -22.89 -17.37
C MET A 108 3.34 -23.68 -16.09
N HIS A 109 4.51 -23.51 -15.47
CA HIS A 109 4.91 -24.25 -14.27
C HIS A 109 4.92 -23.40 -12.99
N LEU A 110 4.69 -22.10 -13.12
CA LEU A 110 4.61 -21.19 -11.99
C LEU A 110 3.26 -21.28 -11.30
N ASN A 111 3.25 -21.11 -9.98
CA ASN A 111 1.99 -20.83 -9.28
C ASN A 111 1.46 -19.43 -9.64
N GLU A 112 0.17 -19.17 -9.41
CA GLU A 112 -0.49 -17.92 -9.82
C GLU A 112 0.23 -16.66 -9.28
N ASN A 113 0.75 -16.74 -8.04
CA ASN A 113 1.47 -15.64 -7.41
C ASN A 113 2.84 -15.40 -8.09
N GLU A 114 3.61 -16.44 -8.33
CA GLU A 114 4.90 -16.39 -9.04
C GLU A 114 4.72 -15.88 -10.47
N LEU A 115 3.73 -16.39 -11.19
CA LEU A 115 3.36 -15.91 -12.51
C LEU A 115 3.09 -14.40 -12.45
N PHE A 116 2.21 -13.97 -11.55
CA PHE A 116 1.86 -12.56 -11.42
C PHE A 116 3.08 -11.67 -11.08
N PHE A 117 3.97 -12.15 -10.21
CA PHE A 117 5.23 -11.46 -9.89
C PHE A 117 6.17 -11.33 -11.09
N GLU A 118 6.36 -12.39 -11.87
CA GLU A 118 7.21 -12.36 -13.06
C GLU A 118 6.63 -11.40 -14.11
N LEU A 119 5.30 -11.40 -14.31
CA LEU A 119 4.63 -10.48 -15.23
C LEU A 119 4.76 -9.01 -14.77
N ILE A 120 4.69 -8.72 -13.47
CA ILE A 120 4.95 -7.37 -12.94
C ILE A 120 6.41 -6.97 -13.18
N ARG A 121 7.36 -7.85 -12.85
CA ARG A 121 8.79 -7.56 -12.96
C ARG A 121 9.18 -7.26 -14.41
N ASP A 122 8.64 -8.00 -15.37
CA ASP A 122 8.90 -7.79 -16.79
C ASP A 122 8.44 -6.41 -17.27
N ILE A 123 7.34 -5.88 -16.72
CA ILE A 123 6.83 -4.55 -17.06
C ILE A 123 7.58 -3.44 -16.29
N ALA A 124 7.91 -3.66 -15.01
CA ALA A 124 8.39 -2.60 -14.11
C ALA A 124 9.72 -1.95 -14.51
N ASN A 125 10.58 -2.69 -15.22
CA ASN A 125 11.90 -2.20 -15.66
C ASN A 125 11.90 -1.62 -17.07
N GLU A 126 10.76 -1.59 -17.76
CA GLU A 126 10.66 -1.14 -19.15
C GLU A 126 10.29 0.36 -19.21
N LEU A 127 11.10 1.13 -19.94
CA LEU A 127 10.90 2.57 -20.11
C LEU A 127 10.27 2.91 -21.47
N ASN A 128 10.36 2.02 -22.45
CA ASN A 128 9.75 2.24 -23.75
C ASN A 128 8.25 1.93 -23.68
N VAL A 129 7.43 2.97 -23.84
CA VAL A 129 5.96 2.87 -23.77
C VAL A 129 5.40 1.83 -24.75
N ASP A 130 5.98 1.68 -25.94
CA ASP A 130 5.48 0.72 -26.94
C ASP A 130 5.76 -0.72 -26.48
N VAL A 131 6.95 -0.95 -25.93
CA VAL A 131 7.33 -2.24 -25.34
C VAL A 131 6.49 -2.54 -24.11
N VAL A 132 6.30 -1.57 -23.19
CA VAL A 132 5.40 -1.71 -22.04
C VAL A 132 3.99 -2.08 -22.48
N CYS A 133 3.41 -1.37 -23.45
CA CYS A 133 2.06 -1.65 -23.93
C CYS A 133 1.95 -3.06 -24.52
N HIS A 134 2.93 -3.49 -25.31
CA HIS A 134 2.97 -4.85 -25.85
C HIS A 134 3.04 -5.90 -24.74
N LYS A 135 3.98 -5.74 -23.79
CA LYS A 135 4.10 -6.63 -22.61
C LYS A 135 2.82 -6.71 -21.81
N ILE A 136 2.15 -5.58 -21.55
CA ILE A 136 0.86 -5.55 -20.85
C ILE A 136 -0.19 -6.39 -21.60
N LEU A 137 -0.33 -6.20 -22.92
CA LEU A 137 -1.30 -6.96 -23.72
C LEU A 137 -0.96 -8.46 -23.75
N THR A 138 0.30 -8.83 -23.94
CA THR A 138 0.76 -10.22 -23.87
C THR A 138 0.43 -10.84 -22.51
N ASN A 139 0.72 -10.14 -21.41
CA ASN A 139 0.46 -10.60 -20.05
C ASN A 139 -1.06 -10.75 -19.79
N VAL A 140 -1.88 -9.80 -20.24
CA VAL A 140 -3.35 -9.91 -20.17
C VAL A 140 -3.84 -11.11 -20.95
N SER A 141 -3.32 -11.34 -22.16
CA SER A 141 -3.71 -12.50 -22.97
C SER A 141 -3.39 -13.83 -22.28
N ILE A 142 -2.23 -13.95 -21.65
CA ILE A 142 -1.83 -15.13 -20.88
C ILE A 142 -2.76 -15.32 -19.67
N LEU A 143 -3.00 -14.27 -18.88
CA LEU A 143 -3.80 -14.34 -17.66
C LEU A 143 -5.29 -14.63 -17.91
N THR A 144 -5.82 -14.15 -19.05
CA THR A 144 -7.24 -14.31 -19.41
C THR A 144 -7.48 -15.46 -20.38
N ASN A 145 -6.42 -16.14 -20.84
CA ASN A 145 -6.48 -17.14 -21.89
C ASN A 145 -7.22 -16.64 -23.16
N SER A 146 -6.99 -15.37 -23.53
CA SER A 146 -7.57 -14.78 -24.74
C SER A 146 -6.69 -15.10 -25.96
N ASP A 147 -7.31 -15.32 -27.12
CA ASP A 147 -6.56 -15.54 -28.38
C ASP A 147 -5.72 -14.30 -28.74
N ARG A 148 -6.36 -13.11 -28.74
CA ARG A 148 -5.73 -11.87 -29.20
C ARG A 148 -6.21 -10.64 -28.46
N GLY A 149 -5.36 -9.62 -28.39
CA GLY A 149 -5.65 -8.30 -27.86
C GLY A 149 -5.28 -7.19 -28.84
N SER A 150 -5.90 -6.02 -28.70
CA SER A 150 -5.56 -4.83 -29.49
C SER A 150 -5.74 -3.56 -28.64
N LEU A 151 -4.91 -2.56 -28.91
CA LEU A 151 -4.90 -1.28 -28.18
C LEU A 151 -5.16 -0.12 -29.13
N PHE A 152 -6.17 0.67 -28.79
CA PHE A 152 -6.56 1.86 -29.51
C PHE A 152 -6.38 3.10 -28.63
N LEU A 153 -5.91 4.19 -29.23
CA LEU A 153 -5.74 5.49 -28.58
C LEU A 153 -6.77 6.48 -29.11
N ALA A 154 -7.41 7.21 -28.20
CA ALA A 154 -8.27 8.32 -28.58
C ALA A 154 -7.44 9.52 -29.03
N ARG A 155 -7.79 10.10 -30.19
CA ARG A 155 -7.20 11.31 -30.77
C ARG A 155 -8.29 12.26 -31.25
N GLY A 156 -7.88 13.49 -31.57
CA GLY A 156 -8.76 14.54 -32.09
C GLY A 156 -9.36 15.46 -31.02
N PRO A 157 -9.98 16.58 -31.44
CA PRO A 157 -10.65 17.53 -30.56
C PRO A 157 -11.90 16.92 -29.93
N LYS A 158 -12.42 17.51 -28.85
CA LYS A 158 -13.55 16.97 -28.07
C LYS A 158 -14.78 16.63 -28.92
N ASP A 159 -15.06 17.45 -29.93
CA ASP A 159 -16.25 17.34 -30.78
C ASP A 159 -16.06 16.41 -31.98
N ALA A 160 -14.83 15.95 -32.24
CA ALA A 160 -14.49 15.05 -33.34
C ALA A 160 -13.41 14.03 -32.92
N ARG A 161 -13.66 13.34 -31.80
CA ARG A 161 -12.76 12.27 -31.33
C ARG A 161 -12.90 11.00 -32.16
N TYR A 162 -11.76 10.35 -32.38
CA TYR A 162 -11.66 9.07 -33.05
C TYR A 162 -10.59 8.22 -32.36
N LEU A 163 -10.70 6.90 -32.53
CA LEU A 163 -9.71 5.94 -32.08
C LEU A 163 -8.73 5.64 -33.21
N VAL A 164 -7.47 5.43 -32.84
CA VAL A 164 -6.39 5.01 -33.72
C VAL A 164 -5.73 3.77 -33.13
N SER A 165 -5.61 2.70 -33.90
CA SER A 165 -4.90 1.50 -33.45
C SER A 165 -3.42 1.82 -33.20
N LYS A 166 -2.91 1.49 -32.01
CA LYS A 166 -1.47 1.55 -31.71
C LYS A 166 -0.84 0.17 -31.79
N LEU A 167 -1.48 -0.81 -31.16
CA LEU A 167 -1.13 -2.23 -31.27
C LEU A 167 -2.36 -2.98 -31.78
N PHE A 168 -2.16 -3.91 -32.69
CA PHE A 168 -3.24 -4.74 -33.22
C PHE A 168 -2.80 -6.19 -33.30
N ASP A 169 -3.75 -7.11 -33.11
CA ASP A 169 -3.53 -8.55 -33.23
C ASP A 169 -2.36 -9.08 -32.35
N VAL A 170 -2.22 -8.54 -31.13
CA VAL A 170 -1.24 -9.02 -30.14
C VAL A 170 -1.66 -10.39 -29.64
N THR A 171 -0.77 -11.38 -29.74
CA THR A 171 -0.97 -12.73 -29.21
C THR A 171 0.04 -13.01 -28.09
N ALA A 172 -0.10 -14.14 -27.40
CA ALA A 172 0.88 -14.55 -26.40
C ALA A 172 2.30 -14.75 -26.97
N GLY A 173 2.43 -14.98 -28.29
CA GLY A 173 3.71 -15.25 -28.97
C GLY A 173 4.12 -14.24 -30.04
N SER A 174 3.38 -13.14 -30.22
CA SER A 174 3.73 -12.11 -31.20
C SER A 174 4.92 -11.27 -30.74
N THR A 175 5.68 -10.73 -31.70
CA THR A 175 6.70 -9.71 -31.39
C THR A 175 6.11 -8.31 -31.49
N LEU A 176 6.77 -7.34 -30.85
CA LEU A 176 6.36 -5.94 -30.91
C LEU A 176 6.25 -5.44 -32.35
N GLU A 177 7.22 -5.78 -33.20
CA GLU A 177 7.29 -5.32 -34.58
C GLU A 177 6.12 -5.85 -35.43
N GLN A 178 5.60 -7.03 -35.11
CA GLN A 178 4.46 -7.62 -35.81
C GLN A 178 3.14 -6.94 -35.44
N SER A 179 3.01 -6.49 -34.19
CA SER A 179 1.76 -5.92 -33.68
C SER A 179 1.72 -4.38 -33.68
N LEU A 180 2.87 -3.71 -33.79
CA LEU A 180 2.97 -2.25 -33.76
C LEU A 180 2.54 -1.64 -35.10
N HIS A 181 1.43 -0.91 -35.07
CA HIS A 181 0.91 -0.21 -36.25
C HIS A 181 1.61 1.14 -36.46
N LYS A 182 2.33 1.24 -37.58
CA LYS A 182 2.86 2.49 -38.11
C LYS A 182 1.75 3.32 -38.76
N GLU A 183 2.02 4.60 -39.04
CA GLU A 183 1.00 5.56 -39.51
C GLU A 183 0.19 5.08 -40.73
N ASP A 184 0.81 4.33 -41.63
CA ASP A 184 0.22 3.76 -42.85
C ASP A 184 -0.66 2.53 -42.59
N GLN A 185 -0.51 1.88 -41.44
CA GLN A 185 -1.23 0.66 -41.05
C GLN A 185 -2.33 0.93 -40.01
N GLN A 186 -2.43 2.18 -39.54
CA GLN A 186 -3.35 2.55 -38.47
C GLN A 186 -4.81 2.39 -38.89
N ILE A 187 -5.58 1.70 -38.06
CA ILE A 187 -7.02 1.57 -38.17
C ILE A 187 -7.67 2.76 -37.44
N PHE A 188 -8.58 3.43 -38.13
CA PHE A 188 -9.32 4.58 -37.61
C PHE A 188 -10.77 4.21 -37.33
N ILE A 189 -11.24 4.49 -36.12
CA ILE A 189 -12.62 4.19 -35.70
C ILE A 189 -13.24 5.45 -35.08
N PRO A 190 -14.28 6.04 -35.69
CA PRO A 190 -15.01 7.15 -35.08
C PRO A 190 -15.68 6.75 -33.77
N PHE A 191 -15.83 7.69 -32.84
CA PHE A 191 -16.61 7.44 -31.62
C PHE A 191 -18.08 7.11 -31.99
N GLY A 192 -18.67 6.15 -31.27
CA GLY A 192 -20.01 5.63 -31.54
C GLY A 192 -20.12 4.66 -32.72
N LYS A 193 -19.01 4.30 -33.39
CA LYS A 193 -19.01 3.34 -34.51
C LYS A 193 -18.29 2.04 -34.15
N GLY A 194 -18.94 0.90 -34.43
CA GLY A 194 -18.45 -0.42 -34.03
C GLY A 194 -18.36 -0.60 -32.51
N ILE A 195 -17.88 -1.76 -32.07
CA ILE A 195 -17.77 -2.10 -30.63
C ILE A 195 -16.82 -1.13 -29.92
N ALA A 196 -15.60 -0.96 -30.45
CA ALA A 196 -14.60 -0.08 -29.84
C ALA A 196 -15.06 1.39 -29.80
N GLY A 197 -15.66 1.89 -30.88
CA GLY A 197 -16.18 3.26 -30.91
C GLY A 197 -17.36 3.45 -29.97
N HIS A 198 -18.24 2.45 -29.81
CA HIS A 198 -19.33 2.49 -28.83
C HIS A 198 -18.79 2.59 -27.41
N VAL A 199 -17.86 1.71 -27.00
CA VAL A 199 -17.21 1.75 -25.69
C VAL A 199 -16.51 3.09 -25.45
N ALA A 200 -15.85 3.65 -26.46
CA ALA A 200 -15.21 4.96 -26.35
C ALA A 200 -16.21 6.10 -26.14
N LEU A 201 -17.43 5.97 -26.68
CA LEU A 201 -18.50 6.95 -26.51
C LEU A 201 -19.17 6.83 -25.13
N THR A 202 -19.53 5.61 -24.71
CA THR A 202 -20.27 5.35 -23.46
C THR A 202 -19.39 5.35 -22.23
N ARG A 203 -18.10 4.99 -22.38
CA ARG A 203 -17.13 4.74 -21.29
C ARG A 203 -17.52 3.59 -20.37
N GLU A 204 -18.36 2.70 -20.85
CA GLU A 204 -18.76 1.50 -20.14
C GLU A 204 -18.08 0.28 -20.76
N TYR A 205 -17.63 -0.66 -19.93
CA TYR A 205 -17.09 -1.92 -20.41
C TYR A 205 -18.23 -2.77 -20.97
N ILE A 206 -17.91 -3.62 -21.94
CA ILE A 206 -18.87 -4.54 -22.54
C ILE A 206 -18.22 -5.92 -22.62
N ASN A 207 -18.96 -6.95 -22.22
CA ASN A 207 -18.64 -8.34 -22.46
C ASN A 207 -19.69 -8.89 -23.42
N ILE A 208 -19.27 -9.36 -24.59
CA ILE A 208 -20.14 -9.84 -25.66
C ILE A 208 -19.92 -11.35 -25.79
N PRO A 209 -20.86 -12.19 -25.32
CA PRO A 209 -20.71 -13.65 -25.41
C PRO A 209 -20.71 -14.17 -26.86
N ASP A 210 -21.50 -13.54 -27.74
CA ASP A 210 -21.53 -13.81 -29.18
C ASP A 210 -21.57 -12.48 -29.95
N ALA A 211 -20.61 -12.28 -30.86
CA ALA A 211 -20.48 -11.04 -31.63
C ALA A 211 -21.32 -11.02 -32.92
N TYR A 212 -21.95 -12.14 -33.27
CA TYR A 212 -22.77 -12.28 -34.46
C TYR A 212 -24.28 -12.25 -34.19
N GLU A 213 -24.68 -12.31 -32.92
CA GLU A 213 -26.06 -12.10 -32.44
C GLU A 213 -26.25 -10.70 -31.83
#